data_AF-A3YWW2-F1
#
_entry.id   AF-A3YWW2-F1
#
_cell.length_a   1.000
_cell.length_b   1.000
_cell.length_c   1.000
_cell.angle_alpha   90.00
_cell.angle_beta   90.00
_cell.angle_gamma   90.00
#
_symmetry.space_group_name_H-M   'P 1'
#
loop_
_entity.id
_entity.type
_entity.pdbx_description
1 polymer ?
#
loop_
_entity_poly.entity_id
_entity_poly.type
_entity_poly.pdbx_seq_one_letter_code
_entity_poly.pdbx_strand_id
1 'polypeptide(L)'
;MIGAIPLPSAPAALDPGSPAPLAVALLSGGLDSATAAALAIEAGYRVIGLSFDYGQRHRQELEAAALLASVLGLIEHHTIALNLAAWGGSALTDPDIALPGAGVVEGVIPPTYVPGRNTVFIALGLSLAEARGASRLVLGVNAVDYSGYPDCRPDYLAAFQSLADLASKAGREGQGAQLWAPLLSWSKTRIVEEALRLRLPIERTWSCYAGGTVPCGRCDSCRIRDAALRDAGHPELASRGPG
;
A
#
# COMPACT_ATOMS: atom_id res chain seq x y z
N MET A 1 2.68 20.95 16.34
CA MET A 1 1.34 20.89 15.69
C MET A 1 1.55 20.40 14.28
N ILE A 2 1.29 19.12 14.04
CA ILE A 2 1.37 18.51 12.71
C ILE A 2 0.09 18.94 11.97
N GLY A 3 0.22 19.85 11.01
CA GLY A 3 -0.90 20.23 10.15
C GLY A 3 -1.37 18.99 9.40
N ALA A 4 -2.68 18.71 9.44
CA ALA A 4 -3.26 17.65 8.64
C ALA A 4 -2.89 17.89 7.17
N ILE A 5 -2.26 16.90 6.53
CA ILE A 5 -2.18 16.88 5.06
C ILE A 5 -3.65 16.88 4.60
N PRO A 6 -4.12 17.90 3.86
CA PRO A 6 -5.49 17.93 3.42
C PRO A 6 -5.76 16.66 2.63
N LEU A 7 -6.88 15.97 2.92
CA LEU A 7 -7.42 15.01 1.97
C LEU A 7 -7.57 15.77 0.65
N PRO A 8 -6.91 15.34 -0.45
CA PRO A 8 -7.13 16.01 -1.72
C PRO A 8 -8.62 15.92 -2.03
N SER A 9 -9.20 17.07 -2.37
CA SER A 9 -10.53 17.11 -2.97
C SER A 9 -10.57 16.16 -4.16
N ALA A 10 -11.75 15.58 -4.42
CA ALA A 10 -12.03 14.86 -5.66
C ALA A 10 -11.45 15.64 -6.86
N PRO A 11 -10.98 14.94 -7.92
CA PRO A 11 -10.49 15.63 -9.11
C PRO A 11 -11.46 16.74 -9.49
N ALA A 12 -10.93 17.95 -9.76
CA ALA A 12 -11.74 19.08 -10.18
C ALA A 12 -12.70 18.62 -11.28
N ALA A 13 -13.96 19.07 -11.22
CA ALA A 13 -15.01 18.63 -12.13
C ALA A 13 -14.49 18.63 -13.57
N LEU A 14 -14.35 17.43 -14.14
CA LEU A 14 -13.81 17.27 -15.48
C LEU A 14 -14.78 17.84 -16.50
N ASP A 15 -14.25 18.45 -17.55
CA ASP A 15 -15.06 18.83 -18.71
C ASP A 15 -15.84 17.62 -19.23
N PRO A 16 -17.16 17.76 -19.46
CA PRO A 16 -17.99 16.66 -19.94
C PRO A 16 -17.48 16.19 -21.31
N GLY A 17 -16.81 15.03 -21.32
CA GLY A 17 -16.20 14.43 -22.51
C GLY A 17 -14.72 14.07 -22.37
N SER A 18 -14.04 14.57 -21.34
CA SER A 18 -12.64 14.17 -21.06
C SER A 18 -12.59 12.75 -20.49
N PRO A 19 -11.63 11.90 -20.91
CA PRO A 19 -11.44 10.60 -20.28
C PRO A 19 -11.12 10.78 -18.80
N ALA A 20 -11.68 9.91 -17.96
CA ALA A 20 -11.41 9.89 -16.52
C ALA A 20 -9.90 9.93 -16.23
N PRO A 21 -9.46 10.66 -15.19
CA PRO A 21 -8.06 10.90 -14.93
C PRO A 21 -7.40 9.58 -14.51
N LEU A 22 -6.10 9.48 -14.78
CA LEU A 22 -5.35 8.26 -14.51
C LEU A 22 -4.60 8.35 -13.17
N ALA A 23 -4.58 7.25 -12.44
CA ALA A 23 -3.78 7.04 -11.24
C ALA A 23 -2.97 5.75 -11.34
N VAL A 24 -1.77 5.75 -10.79
CA VAL A 24 -1.00 4.52 -10.51
C VAL A 24 -1.21 4.18 -9.05
N ALA A 25 -1.58 2.96 -8.71
CA ALA A 25 -1.71 2.48 -7.34
C ALA A 25 -0.64 1.43 -7.03
N LEU A 26 0.15 1.66 -5.97
CA LEU A 26 1.05 0.64 -5.46
C LEU A 26 0.24 -0.44 -4.75
N LEU A 27 0.11 -1.60 -5.40
CA LEU A 27 -0.78 -2.69 -4.99
C LEU A 27 0.07 -3.86 -4.49
N SER A 28 -0.01 -4.17 -3.20
CA SER A 28 0.75 -5.28 -2.60
C SER A 28 -0.07 -6.55 -2.42
N GLY A 29 -1.39 -6.50 -2.67
CA GLY A 29 -2.31 -7.61 -2.39
C GLY A 29 -2.82 -7.64 -0.94
N GLY A 30 -2.30 -6.77 -0.08
CA GLY A 30 -2.81 -6.57 1.27
C GLY A 30 -4.01 -5.63 1.33
N LEU A 31 -4.75 -5.71 2.45
CA LEU A 31 -5.95 -4.94 2.75
C LEU A 31 -5.80 -3.43 2.45
N ASP A 32 -4.73 -2.82 2.95
CA ASP A 32 -4.53 -1.37 2.88
C ASP A 32 -4.31 -0.90 1.45
N SER A 33 -3.45 -1.61 0.70
CA SER A 33 -3.19 -1.30 -0.71
C SER A 33 -4.44 -1.46 -1.58
N ALA A 34 -5.26 -2.49 -1.31
CA ALA A 34 -6.52 -2.69 -2.00
C ALA A 34 -7.55 -1.60 -1.67
N THR A 35 -7.63 -1.20 -0.40
CA THR A 35 -8.50 -0.12 0.07
C THR A 35 -8.11 1.21 -0.56
N ALA A 36 -6.82 1.53 -0.61
CA ALA A 36 -6.33 2.75 -1.25
C ALA A 36 -6.63 2.77 -2.76
N ALA A 37 -6.44 1.64 -3.46
CA ALA A 37 -6.78 1.53 -4.88
C ALA A 37 -8.29 1.69 -5.13
N ALA A 38 -9.14 1.09 -4.28
CA ALA A 38 -10.59 1.22 -4.38
C ALA A 38 -11.08 2.64 -4.10
N LEU A 39 -10.47 3.35 -3.14
CA LEU A 39 -10.74 4.77 -2.90
C LEU A 39 -10.38 5.64 -4.13
N ALA A 40 -9.32 5.29 -4.85
CA ALA A 40 -8.98 5.99 -6.09
C ALA A 40 -10.03 5.77 -7.19
N ILE A 41 -10.54 4.55 -7.32
CA ILE A 41 -11.65 4.24 -8.25
C ILE A 41 -12.91 5.01 -7.86
N GLU A 42 -13.27 5.02 -6.58
CA GLU A 42 -14.43 5.78 -6.07
C GLU A 42 -14.28 7.29 -6.33
N ALA A 43 -13.06 7.82 -6.23
CA ALA A 43 -12.74 9.20 -6.58
C ALA A 43 -12.77 9.49 -8.11
N GLY A 44 -13.15 8.51 -8.93
CA GLY A 44 -13.35 8.65 -10.37
C GLY A 44 -12.10 8.38 -11.21
N TYR A 45 -11.02 7.85 -10.64
CA TYR A 45 -9.81 7.54 -11.40
C TYR A 45 -9.92 6.22 -12.15
N ARG A 46 -9.32 6.18 -13.34
CA ARG A 46 -8.88 4.92 -13.95
C ARG A 46 -7.56 4.54 -13.30
N VAL A 47 -7.45 3.30 -12.82
CA VAL A 47 -6.30 2.91 -11.99
C VAL A 47 -5.46 1.84 -12.69
N ILE A 48 -4.14 2.08 -12.76
CA ILE A 48 -3.11 1.10 -13.11
C ILE A 48 -2.53 0.57 -11.79
N GLY A 49 -2.55 -0.75 -11.60
CA GLY A 49 -1.89 -1.38 -10.47
C GLY A 49 -0.39 -1.58 -10.73
N LEU A 50 0.43 -1.38 -9.71
CA LEU A 50 1.86 -1.71 -9.73
C LEU A 50 2.25 -2.50 -8.48
N SER A 51 2.73 -3.73 -8.69
CA SER A 51 3.23 -4.64 -7.66
C SER A 51 4.74 -4.86 -7.80
N PHE A 52 5.38 -5.28 -6.72
CA PHE A 52 6.82 -5.53 -6.69
C PHE A 52 7.12 -6.93 -6.14
N ASP A 53 7.82 -7.74 -6.94
CA ASP A 53 8.53 -8.92 -6.45
C ASP A 53 9.94 -8.48 -6.09
N TYR A 54 10.20 -8.21 -4.82
CA TYR A 54 11.45 -7.64 -4.32
C TYR A 54 12.36 -8.66 -3.61
N GLY A 55 12.05 -9.95 -3.74
CA GLY A 55 12.74 -11.04 -3.02
C GLY A 55 12.13 -11.33 -1.64
N GLN A 56 10.84 -11.03 -1.46
CA GLN A 56 10.11 -11.40 -0.26
C GLN A 56 10.01 -12.92 -0.09
N ARG A 57 9.88 -13.38 1.17
CA ARG A 57 9.83 -14.81 1.55
C ARG A 57 8.84 -15.69 0.77
N HIS A 58 7.75 -15.11 0.26
CA HIS A 58 6.71 -15.83 -0.46
C HIS A 58 6.01 -14.91 -1.45
N ARG A 59 5.33 -15.50 -2.44
CA ARG A 59 4.61 -14.77 -3.49
C ARG A 59 3.08 -14.73 -3.33
N GLN A 60 2.54 -15.22 -2.20
CA GLN A 60 1.10 -15.20 -1.91
C GLN A 60 0.48 -13.79 -2.04
N GLU A 61 1.22 -12.76 -1.65
CA GLU A 61 0.77 -11.37 -1.78
C GLU A 61 0.67 -10.92 -3.25
N LEU A 62 1.53 -11.42 -4.15
CA LEU A 62 1.47 -11.11 -5.59
C LEU A 62 0.28 -11.80 -6.26
N GLU A 63 -0.02 -13.04 -5.86
CA GLU A 63 -1.23 -13.75 -6.31
C GLU A 63 -2.49 -12.99 -5.87
N ALA A 64 -2.53 -12.55 -4.61
CA ALA A 64 -3.61 -11.72 -4.10
C ALA A 64 -3.70 -10.38 -4.84
N ALA A 65 -2.57 -9.73 -5.15
CA ALA A 65 -2.54 -8.47 -5.89
C ALA A 65 -3.11 -8.62 -7.30
N ALA A 66 -2.71 -9.66 -8.03
CA ALA A 66 -3.22 -9.93 -9.38
C ALA A 66 -4.73 -10.18 -9.38
N LEU A 67 -5.22 -10.91 -8.37
CA LEU A 67 -6.66 -11.13 -8.22
C LEU A 67 -7.41 -9.85 -7.87
N LEU A 68 -6.91 -9.07 -6.91
CA LEU A 68 -7.52 -7.81 -6.51
C LEU A 68 -7.54 -6.82 -7.67
N ALA A 69 -6.49 -6.79 -8.49
CA ALA A 69 -6.46 -5.98 -9.71
C ALA A 69 -7.61 -6.33 -10.66
N SER A 70 -7.89 -7.63 -10.84
CA SER A 70 -9.01 -8.11 -11.65
C SER A 70 -10.36 -7.77 -11.02
N VAL A 71 -10.55 -8.03 -9.71
CA VAL A 71 -11.82 -7.77 -9.01
C VAL A 71 -12.16 -6.27 -9.00
N LEU A 72 -11.15 -5.41 -8.83
CA LEU A 72 -11.31 -3.96 -8.84
C LEU A 72 -11.51 -3.39 -10.24
N GLY A 73 -11.31 -4.18 -11.31
CA GLY A 73 -11.39 -3.69 -12.68
C GLY A 73 -10.29 -2.67 -13.02
N LEU A 74 -9.07 -2.87 -12.50
CA LEU A 74 -7.91 -2.06 -12.87
C LEU A 74 -7.69 -2.14 -14.38
N ILE A 75 -7.34 -1.02 -15.01
CA ILE A 75 -7.19 -0.98 -16.47
C ILE A 75 -5.93 -1.70 -16.95
N GLU A 76 -4.96 -1.89 -16.05
CA GLU A 76 -3.68 -2.54 -16.26
C GLU A 76 -3.10 -2.91 -14.89
N HIS A 77 -2.30 -3.99 -14.84
CA HIS A 77 -1.58 -4.37 -13.63
C HIS A 77 -0.19 -4.90 -13.99
N HIS A 78 0.83 -4.24 -13.44
CA HIS A 78 2.24 -4.60 -13.63
C HIS A 78 2.81 -5.25 -12.39
N THR A 79 3.72 -6.20 -12.58
CA THR A 79 4.60 -6.69 -11.51
C THR A 79 6.05 -6.49 -11.93
N ILE A 80 6.81 -5.73 -11.15
CA ILE A 80 8.24 -5.49 -11.39
C ILE A 80 9.07 -6.38 -10.46
N ALA A 81 10.00 -7.13 -11.05
CA ALA A 81 11.00 -7.87 -10.29
C ALA A 81 12.16 -6.95 -9.89
N LEU A 82 12.50 -6.97 -8.61
CA LEU A 82 13.59 -6.26 -7.95
C LEU A 82 14.31 -7.25 -7.02
N ASN A 83 15.57 -6.98 -6.70
CA ASN A 83 16.30 -7.79 -5.72
C ASN A 83 16.75 -6.92 -4.56
N LEU A 84 15.81 -6.56 -3.68
CA LEU A 84 16.15 -5.83 -2.45
C LEU A 84 16.75 -6.76 -1.39
N ALA A 85 16.47 -8.06 -1.48
CA ALA A 85 17.09 -9.08 -0.63
C ALA A 85 18.63 -9.09 -0.71
N ALA A 86 19.21 -8.64 -1.83
CA ALA A 86 20.65 -8.56 -2.04
C ALA A 86 21.42 -7.74 -0.98
N TRP A 87 20.75 -6.81 -0.31
CA TRP A 87 21.38 -5.96 0.72
C TRP A 87 21.24 -6.54 2.14
N GLY A 88 20.31 -7.47 2.36
CA GLY A 88 19.98 -8.03 3.67
C GLY A 88 19.30 -7.04 4.63
N GLY A 89 19.26 -7.41 5.91
CA GLY A 89 18.82 -6.52 7.00
C GLY A 89 17.31 -6.50 7.28
N SER A 90 16.55 -7.44 6.72
CA SER A 90 15.12 -7.54 6.97
C SER A 90 14.62 -8.98 7.12
N ALA A 91 13.78 -9.22 8.12
CA ALA A 91 13.04 -10.46 8.29
C ALA A 91 12.09 -10.77 7.13
N LEU A 92 11.75 -9.80 6.26
CA LEU A 92 10.89 -10.07 5.10
C LEU A 92 11.65 -10.61 3.89
N THR A 93 12.98 -10.46 3.85
CA THR A 93 13.83 -10.87 2.71
C THR A 93 14.93 -11.86 3.11
N ASP A 94 15.22 -11.99 4.39
CA ASP A 94 16.23 -12.91 4.93
C ASP A 94 15.54 -14.00 5.77
N PRO A 95 15.63 -15.29 5.42
CA PRO A 95 14.99 -16.39 6.14
C PRO A 95 15.60 -16.65 7.53
N ASP A 96 16.85 -16.24 7.78
CA ASP A 96 17.57 -16.51 9.03
C ASP A 96 17.17 -15.55 10.17
N ILE A 97 16.51 -14.44 9.83
CA ILE A 97 15.98 -13.48 10.80
C ILE A 97 14.56 -13.90 11.20
N ALA A 98 14.28 -14.09 12.49
CA ALA A 98 12.92 -14.47 12.92
C ALA A 98 11.87 -13.39 12.61
N LEU A 99 10.69 -13.81 12.14
CA LEU A 99 9.54 -12.90 11.98
C LEU A 99 9.03 -12.46 13.36
N PRO A 100 8.71 -11.17 13.55
CA PRO A 100 8.25 -10.68 14.84
C PRO A 100 6.81 -11.17 15.12
N GLY A 101 6.58 -11.51 16.39
CA GLY A 101 5.30 -11.99 16.90
C GLY A 101 5.10 -11.65 18.37
N ALA A 102 5.85 -10.70 18.91
CA ALA A 102 5.71 -10.23 20.29
C ALA A 102 4.90 -8.93 20.38
N GLY A 103 4.38 -8.42 19.24
CA GLY A 103 3.78 -7.10 19.14
C GLY A 103 4.79 -6.02 18.75
N VAL A 104 4.24 -4.88 18.35
CA VAL A 104 5.01 -3.70 17.92
C VAL A 104 5.50 -2.94 19.16
N VAL A 105 6.77 -2.50 19.13
CA VAL A 105 7.36 -1.64 20.16
C VAL A 105 7.43 -0.21 19.63
N GLU A 106 6.84 0.73 20.36
CA GLU A 106 6.84 2.15 19.99
C GLU A 106 8.27 2.71 19.92
N GLY A 107 8.56 3.52 18.89
CA GLY A 107 9.87 4.13 18.69
C GLY A 107 10.96 3.19 18.16
N VAL A 108 10.67 1.90 17.95
CA VAL A 108 11.62 0.92 17.41
C VAL A 108 11.28 0.61 15.95
N ILE A 109 12.28 0.68 15.07
CA ILE A 109 12.16 0.19 13.69
C ILE A 109 12.12 -1.35 13.74
N PRO A 110 11.02 -2.01 13.34
CA PRO A 110 10.92 -3.46 13.49
C PRO A 110 11.81 -4.17 12.46
N PRO A 111 12.22 -5.42 12.72
CA PRO A 111 13.10 -6.18 11.83
C PRO A 111 12.46 -6.50 10.47
N THR A 112 11.15 -6.30 10.31
CA THR A 112 10.42 -6.39 9.04
C THR A 112 10.59 -5.16 8.15
N TYR A 113 11.26 -4.12 8.63
CA TYR A 113 11.69 -2.99 7.80
C TYR A 113 12.66 -3.51 6.74
N VAL A 114 12.36 -3.25 5.47
CA VAL A 114 13.29 -3.50 4.36
C VAL A 114 13.95 -2.16 4.03
N PRO A 115 15.28 -2.03 4.20
CA PRO A 115 15.96 -0.75 4.03
C PRO A 115 15.64 -0.02 2.71
N GLY A 116 15.06 1.18 2.81
CA GLY A 116 14.77 2.05 1.66
C GLY A 116 13.71 1.53 0.68
N ARG A 117 12.96 0.49 1.05
CA ARG A 117 12.02 -0.17 0.14
C ARG A 117 10.96 0.78 -0.41
N ASN A 118 10.30 1.58 0.43
CA ASN A 118 9.25 2.46 -0.08
C ASN A 118 9.82 3.58 -0.96
N THR A 119 11.06 4.01 -0.72
CA THR A 119 11.75 4.98 -1.59
C THR A 119 11.89 4.45 -3.01
N VAL A 120 12.35 3.19 -3.15
CA VAL A 120 12.46 2.52 -4.45
C VAL A 120 11.10 2.37 -5.12
N PHE A 121 10.08 1.93 -4.36
CA PHE A 121 8.75 1.68 -4.90
C PHE A 121 8.06 2.97 -5.38
N ILE A 122 8.17 4.05 -4.60
CA ILE A 122 7.61 5.35 -4.98
C ILE A 122 8.32 5.89 -6.23
N ALA A 123 9.64 5.77 -6.32
CA ALA A 123 10.39 6.20 -7.50
C ALA A 123 9.94 5.47 -8.78
N LEU A 124 9.78 4.15 -8.71
CA LEU A 124 9.30 3.35 -9.84
C LEU A 124 7.83 3.65 -10.18
N GLY A 125 6.99 3.85 -9.17
CA GLY A 125 5.59 4.26 -9.34
C GLY A 125 5.45 5.62 -10.03
N LEU A 126 6.27 6.60 -9.65
CA LEU A 126 6.31 7.92 -10.29
C LEU A 126 6.82 7.86 -11.72
N SER A 127 7.82 7.02 -12.00
CA SER A 127 8.30 6.78 -13.36
C SER A 127 7.19 6.22 -14.26
N LEU A 128 6.44 5.23 -13.78
CA LEU A 128 5.26 4.71 -14.48
C LEU A 128 4.18 5.79 -14.62
N ALA A 129 3.93 6.57 -13.57
CA ALA A 129 2.94 7.65 -13.61
C ALA A 129 3.26 8.68 -14.68
N GLU A 130 4.52 9.13 -14.78
CA GLU A 130 4.96 10.05 -15.83
C GLU A 130 4.80 9.45 -17.23
N ALA A 131 5.24 8.20 -17.43
CA ALA A 131 5.14 7.51 -18.72
C ALA A 131 3.69 7.32 -19.20
N ARG A 132 2.72 7.24 -18.27
CA ARG A 132 1.30 7.01 -18.57
C ARG A 132 0.45 8.28 -18.46
N GLY A 133 1.03 9.42 -18.08
CA GLY A 133 0.30 10.66 -17.81
C GLY A 133 -0.67 10.53 -16.62
N ALA A 134 -0.33 9.72 -15.62
CA ALA A 134 -1.11 9.62 -14.40
C ALA A 134 -0.87 10.84 -13.50
N SER A 135 -1.96 11.40 -12.99
CA SER A 135 -1.92 12.59 -12.12
C SER A 135 -1.73 12.24 -10.64
N ARG A 136 -1.85 10.95 -10.28
CA ARG A 136 -1.72 10.45 -8.91
C ARG A 136 -0.85 9.22 -8.84
N LEU A 137 -0.07 9.14 -7.76
CA LEU A 137 0.50 7.90 -7.26
C LEU A 137 -0.14 7.57 -5.91
N VAL A 138 -0.92 6.50 -5.87
CA VAL A 138 -1.71 6.07 -4.72
C VAL A 138 -0.89 5.11 -3.86
N LEU A 139 -0.82 5.41 -2.56
CA LEU A 139 -0.02 4.71 -1.56
C LEU A 139 -0.93 4.15 -0.46
N GLY A 140 -0.91 2.84 -0.27
CA GLY A 140 -1.60 2.18 0.86
C GLY A 140 -0.83 2.23 2.19
N VAL A 141 -0.02 3.27 2.40
CA VAL A 141 0.77 3.42 3.64
C VAL A 141 -0.09 3.92 4.79
N ASN A 142 0.15 3.40 5.98
CA ASN A 142 -0.50 3.78 7.23
C ASN A 142 0.59 4.14 8.26
N ALA A 143 0.38 5.22 9.02
CA ALA A 143 1.33 5.68 10.03
C ALA A 143 0.88 5.41 11.49
N VAL A 144 -0.37 5.03 11.72
CA VAL A 144 -0.96 5.00 13.08
C VAL A 144 -0.71 3.67 13.77
N ASP A 145 -1.22 2.58 13.21
CA ASP A 145 -1.16 1.27 13.88
C ASP A 145 0.17 0.55 13.62
N TYR A 146 0.99 1.11 12.72
CA TYR A 146 2.23 0.50 12.28
C TYR A 146 3.17 1.49 11.58
N SER A 147 4.05 2.20 12.30
CA SER A 147 5.10 2.97 11.61
C SER A 147 6.37 3.28 12.39
N GLY A 148 6.93 2.28 13.09
CA GLY A 148 8.36 2.31 13.36
C GLY A 148 9.19 2.64 12.09
N TYR A 149 8.64 2.38 10.91
CA TYR A 149 9.21 2.73 9.61
C TYR A 149 9.40 4.24 9.38
N PRO A 150 10.60 4.68 8.99
CA PRO A 150 10.87 6.08 8.66
C PRO A 150 10.22 6.52 7.33
N ASP A 151 10.03 5.59 6.40
CA ASP A 151 9.60 5.83 5.01
C ASP A 151 8.08 5.71 4.80
N CYS A 152 7.30 5.91 5.86
CA CYS A 152 5.84 5.98 5.84
C CYS A 152 5.29 7.28 6.48
N ARG A 153 6.15 8.26 6.79
CA ARG A 153 5.79 9.41 7.62
C ARG A 153 5.34 10.62 6.78
N PRO A 154 4.51 11.52 7.34
CA PRO A 154 4.06 12.72 6.62
C PRO A 154 5.20 13.61 6.09
N ASP A 155 6.25 13.81 6.89
CA ASP A 155 7.43 14.60 6.52
C ASP A 155 8.24 13.94 5.40
N TYR A 156 8.42 12.62 5.47
CA TYR A 156 9.01 11.83 4.39
C TYR A 156 8.23 11.98 3.08
N LEU A 157 6.90 11.82 3.10
CA LEU A 157 6.06 11.95 1.90
C LEU A 157 6.09 13.37 1.32
N ALA A 158 6.10 14.40 2.17
CA ALA A 158 6.21 15.79 1.73
C ALA A 158 7.56 16.07 1.05
N ALA A 159 8.66 15.60 1.64
CA ALA A 159 9.98 15.71 1.02
C ALA A 159 10.06 14.94 -0.30
N PHE A 160 9.44 13.75 -0.37
CA PHE A 160 9.39 12.96 -1.60
C PHE A 160 8.58 13.65 -2.70
N GLN A 161 7.45 14.29 -2.37
CA GLN A 161 6.69 15.07 -3.34
C GLN A 161 7.55 16.20 -3.93
N SER A 162 8.28 16.93 -3.09
CA SER A 162 9.19 17.98 -3.56
C SER A 162 10.26 17.42 -4.51
N LEU A 163 10.79 16.23 -4.22
CA LEU A 163 11.70 15.54 -5.15
C LEU A 163 11.00 15.17 -6.47
N ALA A 164 9.78 14.62 -6.41
CA ALA A 164 9.00 14.22 -7.58
C ALA A 164 8.74 15.40 -8.54
N ASP A 165 8.40 16.56 -7.98
CA ASP A 165 8.19 17.81 -8.73
C ASP A 165 9.48 18.26 -9.46
N LEU A 166 10.65 17.92 -8.92
CA LEU A 166 11.96 18.28 -9.51
C LEU A 166 12.51 17.24 -10.49
N ALA A 167 12.12 15.97 -10.35
CA ALA A 167 12.75 14.81 -10.98
C ALA A 167 12.14 14.43 -12.35
N SER A 168 10.99 15.00 -12.70
CA SER A 168 10.23 14.66 -13.91
C SER A 168 10.04 15.88 -14.81
N LYS A 169 9.87 15.67 -16.12
CA LYS A 169 9.48 16.75 -17.03
C LYS A 169 8.10 17.28 -16.63
N ALA A 170 7.16 16.36 -16.41
CA ALA A 170 5.80 16.72 -15.99
C ALA A 170 5.81 17.52 -14.67
N GLY A 171 6.63 17.12 -13.69
CA GLY A 171 6.81 17.86 -12.44
C GLY A 171 7.31 19.29 -12.64
N ARG A 172 8.35 19.47 -13.48
CA ARG A 172 8.89 20.81 -13.81
C ARG A 172 7.90 21.71 -14.52
N GLU A 173 6.95 21.12 -15.26
CA GLU A 173 5.86 21.82 -15.95
C GLU A 173 4.60 22.00 -15.09
N GLY A 174 4.64 21.57 -13.81
CA GLY A 174 3.50 21.69 -12.88
C GLY A 174 2.37 20.68 -13.13
N GLN A 175 2.62 19.64 -13.92
CA GLN A 175 1.68 18.57 -14.25
C GLN A 175 2.13 17.18 -13.73
N GLY A 176 3.10 17.16 -12.81
CA GLY A 176 3.62 15.93 -12.23
C GLY A 176 2.60 15.20 -11.35
N ALA A 177 2.74 13.88 -11.29
CA ALA A 177 1.92 13.05 -10.42
C ALA A 177 2.07 13.47 -8.95
N GLN A 178 0.93 13.57 -8.27
CA GLN A 178 0.89 13.89 -6.85
C GLN A 178 0.76 12.62 -6.02
N LEU A 179 1.60 12.47 -5.00
CA LEU A 179 1.51 11.39 -4.02
C LEU A 179 0.18 11.50 -3.27
N TRP A 180 -0.51 10.37 -3.13
CA TRP A 180 -1.77 10.29 -2.41
C TRP A 180 -1.78 9.08 -1.48
N ALA A 181 -1.70 9.33 -0.17
CA ALA A 181 -1.73 8.33 0.88
C ALA A 181 -3.00 8.47 1.73
N PRO A 182 -4.17 7.99 1.25
CA PRO A 182 -5.46 8.24 1.91
C PRO A 182 -5.57 7.63 3.31
N LEU A 183 -4.81 6.57 3.60
CA LEU A 183 -4.90 5.78 4.82
C LEU A 183 -3.90 6.22 5.91
N LEU A 184 -3.09 7.25 5.63
CA LEU A 184 -1.92 7.62 6.42
C LEU A 184 -2.24 7.82 7.92
N SER A 185 -3.38 8.43 8.22
CA SER A 185 -3.82 8.82 9.56
C SER A 185 -4.98 7.99 10.11
N TRP A 186 -5.34 6.89 9.43
CA TRP A 186 -6.48 6.08 9.83
C TRP A 186 -6.05 5.00 10.82
N SER A 187 -6.96 4.57 11.69
CA SER A 187 -6.78 3.32 12.42
C SER A 187 -7.02 2.12 11.51
N LYS A 188 -6.49 0.97 11.88
CA LYS A 188 -6.65 -0.27 11.13
C LYS A 188 -8.11 -0.70 11.07
N THR A 189 -8.84 -0.48 12.16
CA THR A 189 -10.30 -0.71 12.22
C THR A 189 -11.03 0.16 11.21
N ARG A 190 -10.69 1.45 11.10
CA ARG A 190 -11.26 2.33 10.07
C ARG A 190 -10.93 1.86 8.64
N ILE A 191 -9.72 1.36 8.40
CA ILE A 191 -9.35 0.78 7.10
C ILE A 191 -10.23 -0.44 6.78
N VAL A 192 -10.48 -1.31 7.76
CA VAL A 192 -11.38 -2.46 7.61
C VAL A 192 -12.81 -2.02 7.32
N GLU A 193 -13.35 -1.08 8.09
CA GLU A 193 -14.71 -0.53 7.88
C GLU A 193 -14.86 0.04 6.47
N GLU A 194 -13.85 0.77 5.99
CA GLU A 194 -13.87 1.34 4.65
C GLU A 194 -13.74 0.27 3.56
N ALA A 195 -12.88 -0.73 3.76
CA ALA A 195 -12.78 -1.87 2.85
C ALA A 195 -14.13 -2.60 2.70
N LEU A 196 -14.85 -2.77 3.80
CA LEU A 196 -16.19 -3.37 3.81
C LEU A 196 -17.22 -2.48 3.11
N ARG A 197 -17.20 -1.16 3.36
CA ARG A 197 -18.07 -0.18 2.68
C ARG A 197 -17.87 -0.21 1.16
N LEU A 198 -16.62 -0.32 0.72
CA LEU A 198 -16.21 -0.45 -0.67
C LEU A 198 -16.45 -1.85 -1.25
N ARG A 199 -16.97 -2.79 -0.45
CA ARG A 199 -17.25 -4.19 -0.82
C ARG A 199 -16.02 -4.94 -1.33
N LEU A 200 -14.87 -4.68 -0.73
CA LEU A 200 -13.66 -5.42 -1.05
C LEU A 200 -13.78 -6.88 -0.60
N PRO A 201 -13.23 -7.84 -1.38
CA PRO A 201 -13.15 -9.23 -0.95
C PRO A 201 -12.01 -9.40 0.06
N ILE A 202 -12.25 -9.01 1.31
CA ILE A 202 -11.23 -8.99 2.38
C ILE A 202 -10.60 -10.37 2.59
N GLU A 203 -11.36 -11.45 2.42
CA GLU A 203 -10.90 -12.83 2.49
C GLU A 203 -9.87 -13.18 1.42
N ARG A 204 -9.79 -12.39 0.34
CA ARG A 204 -8.81 -12.53 -0.75
C ARG A 204 -7.59 -11.64 -0.58
N THR A 205 -7.58 -10.76 0.43
CA THR A 205 -6.39 -9.97 0.77
C THR A 205 -5.37 -10.82 1.52
N TRP A 206 -4.08 -10.54 1.30
CA TRP A 206 -2.98 -11.23 1.98
C TRP A 206 -2.15 -10.25 2.80
N SER A 207 -2.05 -10.48 4.11
CA SER A 207 -1.21 -9.65 5.00
C SER A 207 -0.16 -10.46 5.75
N CYS A 208 -0.26 -11.79 5.76
CA CYS A 208 0.64 -12.66 6.53
C CYS A 208 2.09 -12.56 6.02
N TYR A 209 3.06 -12.38 6.92
CA TYR A 209 4.49 -12.37 6.58
C TYR A 209 5.09 -13.78 6.42
N ALA A 210 4.45 -14.80 6.99
CA ALA A 210 4.98 -16.15 7.03
C ALA A 210 4.68 -16.97 5.76
N GLY A 211 3.76 -16.51 4.91
CA GLY A 211 3.31 -17.28 3.75
C GLY A 211 2.45 -18.47 4.15
N GLY A 212 2.57 -19.56 3.37
CA GLY A 212 1.74 -20.76 3.49
C GLY A 212 0.49 -20.69 2.62
N THR A 213 -0.41 -21.66 2.79
CA THR A 213 -1.70 -21.72 2.08
C THR A 213 -2.80 -20.90 2.77
N VAL A 214 -2.61 -20.57 4.06
CA VAL A 214 -3.50 -19.72 4.86
C VAL A 214 -2.69 -18.76 5.73
N PRO A 215 -3.22 -17.57 6.08
CA PRO A 215 -2.58 -16.66 7.02
C PRO A 215 -2.27 -17.33 8.36
N CYS A 216 -1.08 -17.11 8.91
CA CYS A 216 -0.60 -17.86 10.08
C CYS A 216 -1.30 -17.50 11.39
N GLY A 217 -2.01 -16.37 11.46
CA GLY A 217 -2.71 -15.87 12.66
C GLY A 217 -1.80 -15.44 13.82
N ARG A 218 -0.47 -15.50 13.64
CA ARG A 218 0.50 -15.34 14.73
C ARG A 218 1.52 -14.21 14.52
N CYS A 219 1.90 -13.92 13.27
CA CYS A 219 2.79 -12.78 12.99
C CYS A 219 2.11 -11.45 13.30
N ASP A 220 2.89 -10.40 13.55
CA ASP A 220 2.34 -9.08 13.92
C ASP A 220 1.33 -8.55 12.89
N SER A 221 1.59 -8.75 11.60
CA SER A 221 0.64 -8.34 10.54
C SER A 221 -0.70 -9.07 10.62
N CYS A 222 -0.71 -10.38 10.89
CA CYS A 222 -1.94 -11.13 11.14
C CYS A 222 -2.65 -10.61 12.39
N ARG A 223 -1.92 -10.41 13.49
CA ARG A 223 -2.50 -9.93 14.75
C ARG A 223 -3.17 -8.57 14.59
N ILE A 224 -2.51 -7.62 13.93
CA ILE A 224 -3.04 -6.27 13.67
C ILE A 224 -4.29 -6.34 12.78
N ARG A 225 -4.24 -7.10 11.69
CA ARG A 225 -5.40 -7.29 10.79
C ARG A 225 -6.56 -7.97 11.50
N ASP A 226 -6.30 -9.06 12.21
CA ASP A 226 -7.33 -9.86 12.87
C ASP A 226 -7.97 -9.11 14.05
N ALA A 227 -7.20 -8.32 14.80
CA ALA A 227 -7.73 -7.43 15.84
C ALA A 227 -8.67 -6.39 15.22
N ALA A 228 -8.24 -5.71 14.16
CA ALA A 228 -9.06 -4.72 13.46
C ALA A 228 -10.35 -5.32 12.88
N LEU A 229 -10.30 -6.55 12.35
CA LEU A 229 -11.48 -7.27 11.86
C LEU A 229 -12.46 -7.58 13.00
N ARG A 230 -11.97 -7.99 14.16
CA ARG A 230 -12.82 -8.22 15.34
C ARG A 230 -13.44 -6.93 15.87
N ASP A 231 -12.65 -5.86 15.94
CA ASP A 231 -13.10 -4.54 16.40
C ASP A 231 -14.17 -3.96 15.47
N ALA A 232 -14.07 -4.22 14.16
CA ALA A 232 -15.09 -3.87 13.17
C ALA A 232 -16.32 -4.80 13.18
N GLY A 233 -16.38 -5.79 14.08
CA GLY A 233 -17.52 -6.71 14.19
C GLY A 233 -17.52 -7.89 13.21
N HIS A 234 -16.39 -8.18 12.56
CA HIS A 234 -16.22 -9.23 11.55
C HIS A 234 -15.18 -10.31 11.92
N PRO A 235 -15.33 -11.00 13.09
CA PRO A 235 -14.39 -12.03 13.52
C PRO A 235 -14.32 -13.24 12.58
N GLU A 236 -15.35 -13.49 11.75
CA GLU A 236 -15.41 -14.57 10.78
C GLU A 236 -14.38 -14.43 9.64
N LEU A 237 -13.92 -13.20 9.38
CA LEU A 237 -12.91 -12.87 8.37
C LEU A 237 -11.47 -12.95 8.92
N ALA A 238 -11.31 -13.08 10.24
CA ALA A 238 -10.01 -13.17 10.88
C ALA A 238 -9.32 -14.51 10.58
N SER A 239 -7.99 -14.50 10.64
CA SER A 239 -7.17 -15.69 10.41
C SER A 239 -7.52 -16.78 11.43
N ARG A 240 -7.73 -18.01 10.96
CA ARG A 240 -7.98 -19.17 11.83
C ARG A 240 -6.68 -19.81 12.36
N GLY A 241 -5.54 -19.40 11.81
CA GLY A 241 -4.23 -20.03 12.03
C GLY A 241 -4.15 -21.43 11.38
N PRO A 242 -2.96 -22.05 11.36
CA PRO A 242 -2.87 -23.49 11.12
C PRO A 242 -3.58 -24.18 12.29
N GLY A 243 -4.63 -24.95 11.97
CA GLY A 243 -5.27 -25.86 12.92
C GLY A 243 -4.30 -26.91 13.46
#